data_AF-A0A3S1D425-F1
#
_entry.id   AF-A0A3S1D425-F1
#
_cell.length_a   1.000
_cell.length_b   1.000
_cell.length_c   1.000
_cell.angle_alpha   90.00
_cell.angle_beta   90.00
_cell.angle_gamma   90.00
#
_symmetry.space_group_name_H-M   'P 1'
#
loop_
_entity.id
_entity.type
_entity.pdbx_description
1 polymer ?
#
loop_
_entity_poly.entity_id
_entity_poly.type
_entity_poly.pdbx_seq_one_letter_code
_entity_poly.pdbx_strand_id
1 'polypeptide(L)'
;MQRGAWIALFYFGFGALTALITLKDNRLELALGVHAANNLSFLFVTTKDSVLAVPAMWTAKDIGDPRLEVLMFLLQSLIFYYIFFGRRKKIIQAVPEKNESLEKLS
;
A
#
# COMPACT_ATOMS: atom_id res chain seq x y z
N MET A 1 13.59 -21.79 -12.10
CA MET A 1 13.60 -21.86 -10.62
C MET A 1 13.68 -20.48 -9.95
N GLN A 2 14.53 -19.54 -10.39
CA GLN A 2 14.67 -18.24 -9.72
C GLN A 2 13.42 -17.33 -9.77
N ARG A 3 12.66 -17.31 -10.88
CA ARG A 3 11.47 -16.45 -11.03
C ARG A 3 10.35 -16.75 -10.01
N GLY A 4 10.09 -18.02 -9.73
CA GLY A 4 9.07 -18.43 -8.76
C GLY A 4 9.36 -17.94 -7.33
N ALA A 5 10.64 -17.88 -6.94
CA ALA A 5 11.03 -17.35 -5.63
C ALA A 5 10.76 -15.83 -5.52
N TRP A 6 11.02 -15.08 -6.59
CA TRP A 6 10.71 -13.65 -6.65
C TRP A 6 9.21 -13.36 -6.64
N ILE A 7 8.44 -14.17 -7.37
CA ILE A 7 6.97 -14.10 -7.35
C ILE A 7 6.43 -14.41 -5.95
N ALA A 8 6.95 -15.45 -5.29
CA ALA A 8 6.56 -15.78 -3.92
C ALA A 8 6.90 -14.65 -2.94
N LEU A 9 8.07 -14.02 -3.09
CA LEU A 9 8.47 -12.86 -2.29
C LEU A 9 7.54 -11.67 -2.53
N PHE A 10 7.14 -11.39 -3.77
CA PHE A 10 6.16 -10.36 -4.10
C PHE A 10 4.82 -10.61 -3.39
N TYR A 11 4.27 -11.83 -3.49
CA TYR A 11 2.99 -12.16 -2.84
C TYR A 11 3.08 -12.07 -1.32
N PHE A 12 4.17 -12.56 -0.73
CA PHE A 12 4.41 -12.41 0.70
C PHE A 12 4.50 -10.93 1.11
N GLY A 13 5.24 -10.12 0.35
CA GLY A 13 5.38 -8.69 0.58
C GLY A 13 4.04 -7.94 0.48
N PHE A 14 3.19 -8.30 -0.48
CA PHE A 14 1.84 -7.74 -0.60
C PHE A 14 0.96 -8.07 0.61
N GLY A 15 1.02 -9.32 1.09
CA GLY A 15 0.37 -9.74 2.33
C GLY A 15 0.89 -8.99 3.56
N ALA A 16 2.21 -8.84 3.69
CA ALA A 16 2.82 -8.09 4.78
C ALA A 16 2.42 -6.61 4.78
N LEU A 17 2.38 -5.96 3.60
CA LEU A 17 1.92 -4.58 3.46
C LEU A 17 0.47 -4.41 3.89
N THR A 18 -0.42 -5.27 3.38
CA THR A 18 -1.86 -5.21 3.69
C THR A 18 -2.14 -5.48 5.17
N ALA A 19 -1.39 -6.39 5.81
CA ALA A 19 -1.43 -6.58 7.26
C ALA A 19 -0.96 -5.32 8.01
N LEU A 20 0.16 -4.73 7.59
CA LEU A 20 0.73 -3.53 8.23
C LEU A 20 -0.23 -2.34 8.19
N ILE A 21 -0.84 -2.06 7.04
CA ILE A 21 -1.80 -0.95 6.91
C ILE A 21 -3.09 -1.22 7.68
N THR A 22 -3.53 -2.49 7.78
CA THR A 22 -4.68 -2.89 8.61
C THR A 22 -4.40 -2.62 10.08
N LEU A 23 -3.24 -3.04 10.58
CA LEU A 23 -2.80 -2.79 11.95
C LEU A 23 -2.70 -1.29 12.25
N LYS A 24 -2.23 -0.49 11.28
CA LYS A 24 -2.04 0.94 11.46
C LYS A 24 -3.33 1.76 11.42
N ASP A 25 -4.29 1.36 10.59
CA ASP A 25 -5.59 2.03 10.46
C ASP A 25 -6.68 1.43 11.38
N ASN A 26 -6.37 0.30 12.03
CA ASN A 26 -7.27 -0.47 12.90
C ASN A 26 -8.61 -0.85 12.23
N ARG A 27 -8.61 -0.94 10.90
CA ARG A 27 -9.77 -1.22 10.04
C ARG A 27 -9.32 -1.95 8.79
N LEU A 28 -10.24 -2.68 8.17
CA LEU A 28 -9.99 -3.45 6.95
C LEU A 28 -10.21 -2.66 5.65
N GLU A 29 -10.84 -1.49 5.72
CA GLU A 29 -11.29 -0.71 4.55
C GLU A 29 -10.13 -0.39 3.60
N LEU A 30 -9.01 0.11 4.13
CA LEU A 30 -7.85 0.47 3.32
C LEU A 30 -7.18 -0.75 2.67
N ALA A 31 -7.06 -1.86 3.40
CA ALA A 31 -6.48 -3.09 2.88
C ALA A 31 -7.34 -3.72 1.78
N LEU A 32 -8.67 -3.74 1.97
CA LEU A 32 -9.61 -4.20 0.95
C LEU A 32 -9.60 -3.29 -0.28
N GLY A 33 -9.50 -1.97 -0.09
CA GLY A 33 -9.38 -1.01 -1.20
C GLY A 33 -8.13 -1.24 -2.06
N VAL A 34 -6.96 -1.43 -1.42
CA VAL A 34 -5.70 -1.74 -2.13
C VAL A 34 -5.79 -3.09 -2.85
N HIS A 35 -6.35 -4.11 -2.20
CA HIS A 35 -6.53 -5.42 -2.83
C HIS A 35 -7.47 -5.33 -4.03
N ALA A 36 -8.61 -4.65 -3.91
CA ALA A 36 -9.55 -4.44 -5.01
C ALA A 36 -8.90 -3.68 -6.17
N ALA A 37 -8.12 -2.63 -5.89
CA ALA A 37 -7.40 -1.87 -6.91
C ALA A 37 -6.36 -2.74 -7.65
N ASN A 38 -5.62 -3.59 -6.93
CA ASN A 38 -4.70 -4.54 -7.55
C ASN A 38 -5.42 -5.54 -8.45
N ASN A 39 -6.56 -6.08 -8.02
CA ASN A 39 -7.34 -7.00 -8.86
C ASN A 39 -7.92 -6.30 -10.10
N LEU A 40 -8.38 -5.05 -9.96
CA LEU A 40 -8.88 -4.26 -11.08
C LEU A 40 -7.77 -3.96 -12.11
N SER A 41 -6.52 -3.83 -11.68
CA SER A 41 -5.39 -3.61 -12.59
C SER A 41 -5.23 -4.74 -13.63
N PHE A 42 -5.59 -5.98 -13.27
CA PHE A 42 -5.53 -7.13 -14.18
C PHE A 42 -6.53 -7.03 -15.33
N LEU A 43 -7.59 -6.22 -15.19
CA LEU A 43 -8.51 -5.93 -16.31
C LEU A 43 -7.87 -5.04 -17.39
N PHE A 44 -6.86 -4.25 -17.02
CA PHE A 44 -6.17 -3.36 -17.96
C PHE A 44 -5.00 -4.05 -18.62
N VAL A 45 -4.18 -4.74 -17.84
CA VAL A 45 -2.95 -5.39 -18.33
C VAL A 45 -2.84 -6.79 -17.77
N THR A 46 -2.65 -7.77 -18.65
CA THR A 46 -2.33 -9.15 -18.29
C THR A 46 -1.03 -9.60 -18.96
N THR A 47 -0.43 -10.67 -18.46
CA THR A 47 0.78 -11.28 -19.05
C THR A 47 0.53 -12.77 -19.26
N LYS A 48 1.28 -13.41 -20.16
CA LYS A 48 1.14 -14.84 -20.44
C LYS A 48 1.39 -15.74 -19.22
N ASP A 49 2.20 -15.27 -18.28
CA ASP A 49 2.55 -15.99 -17.06
C ASP A 49 1.73 -15.53 -15.85
N SER A 50 0.65 -14.78 -16.07
CA SER A 50 -0.25 -14.37 -14.99
C SER A 50 -0.88 -15.60 -14.34
N VAL A 51 -0.81 -15.68 -13.01
CA VAL A 51 -1.49 -16.73 -12.24
C VAL A 51 -3.02 -16.60 -12.40
N LEU A 52 -3.50 -15.38 -12.58
CA LEU A 52 -4.90 -15.08 -12.86
C LEU A 52 -5.01 -14.60 -14.31
N ALA A 53 -5.34 -15.54 -15.19
CA ALA A 53 -5.60 -15.25 -16.60
C ALA A 53 -7.02 -14.70 -16.74
N VAL A 54 -7.15 -13.37 -16.77
CA VAL A 54 -8.40 -12.67 -17.06
C VAL A 54 -8.31 -11.98 -18.43
N PRO A 55 -9.43 -11.84 -19.17
CA PRO A 55 -9.47 -11.02 -20.37
C PRO A 55 -9.13 -9.57 -20.01
N ALA A 56 -8.00 -9.06 -20.51
CA ALA A 56 -7.53 -7.71 -20.25
C ALA A 56 -7.48 -6.87 -21.54
N MET A 57 -7.55 -5.55 -21.42
CA MET A 57 -7.42 -4.65 -22.58
C MET A 57 -6.07 -4.79 -23.29
N TRP A 58 -4.98 -4.98 -22.54
CA TRP A 58 -3.65 -5.20 -23.08
C TRP A 58 -3.04 -6.49 -22.55
N THR A 59 -2.36 -7.22 -23.45
CA THR A 59 -1.53 -8.37 -23.09
C THR A 59 -0.08 -8.00 -23.30
N ALA A 60 0.70 -7.95 -22.23
CA ALA A 60 2.14 -7.76 -22.31
C ALA A 60 2.78 -8.99 -22.96
N LYS A 61 3.55 -8.75 -24.02
CA LYS A 61 4.14 -9.80 -24.85
C LYS A 61 5.41 -10.38 -24.22
N ASP A 62 6.19 -9.52 -23.57
CA ASP A 62 7.37 -9.88 -22.79
C ASP A 62 7.10 -9.73 -21.30
N ILE A 63 7.50 -10.76 -20.57
CA ILE A 63 7.45 -10.78 -19.12
C ILE A 63 8.80 -10.21 -18.63
N GLY A 64 8.76 -9.08 -17.94
CA GLY A 64 9.96 -8.36 -17.48
C GLY A 64 10.77 -9.12 -16.43
N ASP A 65 11.89 -8.53 -15.99
CA ASP A 65 12.70 -9.09 -14.90
C ASP A 65 11.90 -9.05 -13.58
N PRO A 66 11.65 -10.20 -12.92
CA PRO A 66 10.89 -10.26 -11.67
C PRO A 66 11.55 -9.47 -10.53
N ARG A 67 12.86 -9.22 -10.57
CA ARG A 67 13.56 -8.38 -9.59
C ARG A 67 13.10 -6.92 -9.70
N LEU A 68 12.92 -6.44 -10.93
CA LEU A 68 12.38 -5.11 -11.18
C LEU A 68 10.94 -5.01 -10.71
N GLU A 69 10.12 -6.04 -10.91
CA GLU A 69 8.74 -6.08 -10.39
C GLU A 69 8.71 -5.92 -8.86
N VAL A 70 9.55 -6.68 -8.12
CA VAL A 70 9.65 -6.54 -6.67
C VAL A 70 10.15 -5.15 -6.27
N LEU A 71 11.15 -4.60 -6.97
CA LEU A 71 11.65 -3.26 -6.69
C LEU A 71 10.58 -2.19 -6.89
N MET A 72 9.83 -2.25 -7.99
CA MET A 72 8.73 -1.33 -8.28
C MET A 72 7.61 -1.47 -7.25
N PHE A 73 7.29 -2.70 -6.85
CA PHE A 73 6.35 -2.97 -5.77
C PHE A 73 6.77 -2.31 -4.45
N LEU A 74 8.03 -2.47 -4.04
CA LEU A 74 8.54 -1.86 -2.81
C LEU A 74 8.47 -0.32 -2.88
N LEU A 75 8.81 0.27 -4.02
CA LEU A 75 8.72 1.71 -4.24
C LEU A 75 7.26 2.20 -4.16
N GLN A 76 6.35 1.54 -4.88
CA GLN A 76 4.92 1.83 -4.86
C GLN A 76 4.35 1.72 -3.43
N SER A 77 4.74 0.67 -2.71
CA SER A 77 4.30 0.43 -1.32
C SER A 77 4.79 1.51 -0.37
N LEU A 78 6.04 1.96 -0.52
CA LEU A 78 6.61 3.03 0.29
C LEU A 78 5.89 4.36 0.02
N ILE A 79 5.67 4.70 -1.25
CA ILE A 79 4.95 5.91 -1.66
C ILE A 79 3.52 5.85 -1.10
N PHE A 80 2.82 4.73 -1.27
CA PHE A 80 1.47 4.52 -0.76
C PHE A 80 1.41 4.74 0.75
N TYR A 81 2.30 4.09 1.50
CA TYR A 81 2.36 4.22 2.95
C TYR A 81 2.65 5.65 3.40
N TYR A 82 3.56 6.35 2.71
CA TYR A 82 3.88 7.74 2.99
C TYR A 82 2.69 8.68 2.71
N ILE A 83 1.94 8.47 1.62
CA ILE A 83 0.77 9.30 1.30
C ILE A 83 -0.31 9.16 2.38
N PHE A 84 -0.63 7.93 2.79
CA PHE A 84 -1.72 7.68 3.74
C PHE A 84 -1.35 8.01 5.18
N PHE A 85 -0.09 7.78 5.57
CA PHE A 85 0.30 7.89 6.97
C PHE A 85 1.45 8.86 7.28
N GLY A 86 2.11 9.41 6.27
CA GLY A 86 3.18 10.40 6.45
C GLY A 86 2.68 11.79 6.83
N ARG A 87 1.37 12.05 6.76
CA ARG A 87 0.77 13.39 6.93
C ARG A 87 0.08 13.68 8.29
N ARG A 88 0.36 12.94 9.38
CA ARG A 88 -0.23 13.19 10.73
C ARG A 88 0.86 13.43 11.79
N LYS A 89 0.91 14.47 12.64
CA LYS A 89 0.18 15.75 12.86
C LYS A 89 1.14 16.77 13.53
N LYS A 90 1.15 18.05 13.11
CA LYS A 90 1.48 19.22 13.96
C LYS A 90 0.23 20.09 14.10
N ILE A 91 -0.90 19.51 14.51
CA ILE A 91 -2.14 20.27 14.79
C ILE A 91 -2.83 19.65 16.00
N ILE A 92 -2.09 19.50 17.11
CA ILE A 92 -2.64 19.31 18.48
C ILE A 92 -1.63 19.95 19.46
N GLN A 93 -1.27 21.21 19.25
CA GLN A 93 -0.57 22.04 20.26
C GLN A 93 -1.15 23.45 20.34
N ALA A 94 -2.22 23.75 19.60
CA ALA A 94 -2.85 25.07 19.58
C ALA A 94 -4.06 25.16 20.54
N VAL A 95 -4.04 24.43 21.66
CA VAL A 95 -4.88 24.77 22.82
C VAL A 95 -3.94 25.24 23.92
N PRO A 96 -3.52 26.52 23.90
CA PRO A 96 -2.74 27.07 24.99
C PRO A 96 -3.65 27.16 26.21
N GLU A 97 -3.30 26.43 27.28
CA GLU A 97 -3.12 26.89 28.67
C GLU A 97 -3.96 28.09 29.18
N LYS A 98 -5.17 28.33 28.67
CA LYS A 98 -5.98 29.49 29.06
C LYS A 98 -6.71 29.25 30.39
N ASN A 99 -6.64 28.04 30.93
CA ASN A 99 -7.30 27.69 32.20
C ASN A 99 -6.41 27.98 33.42
N GLU A 100 -5.08 27.99 33.26
CA GLU A 100 -4.15 28.25 34.38
C GLU A 100 -4.05 29.76 34.73
N SER A 101 -4.32 30.63 33.75
CA SER A 101 -4.36 32.08 33.95
C SER A 101 -5.65 32.57 34.62
N LEU A 102 -6.72 31.78 34.59
CA LEU A 102 -8.00 32.15 35.23
C LEU A 102 -8.04 31.70 36.69
N GLU A 103 -7.32 30.63 37.05
CA GLU A 103 -7.14 30.15 38.42
C GLU A 103 -6.20 31.05 39.24
N LYS A 104 -5.22 31.70 38.59
CA LYS A 104 -4.33 32.68 39.24
C LYS A 104 -4.97 34.07 39.45
N LEU A 105 -6.20 34.27 38.99
CA LEU A 105 -6.95 35.53 39.09
C LEU A 105 -8.25 35.41 39.92
N SER A 106 -8.57 34.22 40.44
CA SER A 106 -9.66 33.97 41.41
C SER A 106 -9.12 33.79 42.82
#